data_AF-A0A8X6P288-F1
#
_entry.id   AF-A0A8X6P288-F1
#
_cell.length_a   1.000
_cell.length_b   1.000
_cell.length_c   1.000
_cell.angle_alpha   90.00
_cell.angle_beta   90.00
_cell.angle_gamma   90.00
#
_symmetry.space_group_name_H-M   'P 1'
#
loop_
_entity.id
_entity.type
_entity.pdbx_description
1 polymer ?
#
loop_
_entity_poly.entity_id
_entity_poly.type
_entity_poly.pdbx_seq_one_letter_code
_entity_poly.pdbx_strand_id
1 'polypeptide(L)'
;MALVPKELVSEYYQLNKPEIRVEDNISNLIHDEETPNDMKAKLLSHWIPKYQRLMQPSPPPKPFEIPKELLQETEVEQEEKTHPPFISN
;
A
#
# COMPACT_ATOMS: atom_id res chain seq x y z
N MET A 1 28.38 -12.53 2.92
CA MET A 1 27.48 -12.09 1.84
C MET A 1 28.24 -11.14 0.94
N ALA A 2 28.26 -11.36 -0.37
CA ALA A 2 28.96 -10.49 -1.31
C ALA A 2 28.14 -9.22 -1.54
N LEU A 3 28.76 -8.05 -1.38
CA LEU A 3 28.12 -6.76 -1.59
C LEU A 3 28.05 -6.48 -3.10
N VAL A 4 26.86 -6.63 -3.68
CA VAL A 4 26.61 -6.24 -5.07
C VAL A 4 26.70 -4.72 -5.18
N PRO A 5 27.46 -4.16 -6.13
CA PRO A 5 27.55 -2.71 -6.35
C PRO A 5 26.16 -2.08 -6.54
N LYS A 6 25.88 -1.01 -5.81
CA LYS A 6 24.57 -0.33 -5.80
C LYS A 6 24.12 0.12 -7.19
N GLU A 7 25.06 0.47 -8.06
CA GLU A 7 24.83 0.88 -9.45
C GLU A 7 24.22 -0.26 -10.27
N LEU A 8 24.78 -1.47 -10.17
CA LEU A 8 24.27 -2.69 -10.82
C LEU A 8 22.92 -3.11 -10.24
N VAL A 9 22.72 -2.91 -8.94
CA VAL A 9 21.42 -3.13 -8.30
C VAL A 9 20.38 -2.18 -8.89
N SER A 10 20.71 -0.89 -9.04
CA SER A 10 19.79 0.10 -9.60
C SER A 10 19.44 -0.14 -11.06
N GLU A 11 20.38 -0.55 -11.91
CA GLU A 11 20.09 -0.91 -13.30
C GLU A 11 19.28 -2.20 -13.42
N TYR A 12 19.60 -3.22 -12.61
CA TYR A 12 18.83 -4.46 -12.57
C TYR A 12 17.38 -4.24 -12.12
N TYR A 13 17.15 -3.34 -11.14
CA TYR A 13 15.80 -2.92 -10.75
C TYR A 13 15.14 -1.97 -11.75
N GLN A 14 15.90 -1.22 -12.56
CA GLN A 14 15.34 -0.38 -13.62
C GLN A 14 14.92 -1.19 -14.86
N LEU A 15 15.68 -2.21 -15.24
CA LEU A 15 15.36 -3.13 -16.34
C LEU A 15 14.10 -3.97 -16.02
N ASN A 16 13.89 -4.28 -14.73
CA ASN A 16 12.70 -4.95 -14.21
C ASN A 16 11.62 -3.99 -13.67
N LYS A 17 11.65 -2.70 -14.04
CA LYS A 17 10.52 -1.78 -13.88
C LYS A 17 9.71 -1.75 -15.18
N PRO A 18 8.69 -2.61 -15.36
CA PRO A 18 7.71 -2.47 -16.46
C PRO A 18 6.82 -1.22 -16.32
N GLU A 19 7.20 -0.33 -15.41
CA GLU A 19 6.65 0.98 -15.08
C GLU A 19 7.44 2.11 -15.76
N ILE A 20 8.34 1.79 -16.71
CA ILE A 20 8.72 2.72 -17.79
C ILE A 20 7.40 3.25 -18.37
N ARG A 21 7.21 4.56 -18.22
CA ARG A 21 6.00 5.19 -17.69
C ARG A 21 4.76 4.87 -18.53
N VAL A 22 3.72 4.35 -17.88
CA VAL A 22 2.41 4.11 -18.53
C VAL A 22 1.89 5.38 -19.22
N GLU A 23 2.24 6.56 -18.70
CA GLU A 23 2.00 7.87 -19.31
C GLU A 23 2.64 8.03 -20.70
N ASP A 24 3.95 7.78 -20.81
CA ASP A 24 4.71 7.96 -22.06
C ASP A 24 4.16 7.01 -23.13
N ASN A 25 3.84 5.80 -22.71
CA ASN A 25 3.17 4.77 -23.48
C ASN A 25 1.81 5.24 -24.03
N ILE A 26 0.91 5.75 -23.18
CA ILE A 26 -0.38 6.31 -23.59
C ILE A 26 -0.18 7.51 -24.54
N SER A 27 0.75 8.41 -24.24
CA SER A 27 1.02 9.59 -25.04
C SER A 27 1.53 9.23 -26.44
N ASN A 28 2.50 8.31 -26.53
CA ASN A 28 3.02 7.83 -27.81
C ASN A 28 1.92 7.22 -28.67
N LEU A 29 1.04 6.41 -28.08
CA LEU A 29 -0.06 5.76 -28.81
C LEU A 29 -1.13 6.75 -29.30
N ILE A 30 -1.38 7.84 -28.56
CA ILE A 30 -2.32 8.89 -28.98
C ILE A 30 -1.77 9.61 -30.21
N HIS A 31 -0.48 9.93 -30.22
CA HIS A 31 0.19 10.68 -31.28
C HIS A 31 0.64 9.83 -32.47
N ASP A 32 0.54 8.50 -32.37
CA ASP A 32 0.93 7.59 -33.43
C ASP A 32 -0.11 7.55 -34.56
N GLU A 33 0.16 8.11 -35.73
CA GLU A 33 -0.78 8.08 -36.86
C GLU A 33 -0.78 6.73 -37.63
N GLU A 34 0.16 5.82 -37.34
CA GLU A 34 0.28 4.54 -38.04
C GLU A 34 -0.73 3.50 -37.54
N THR A 35 -1.00 3.48 -36.23
CA THR A 35 -1.92 2.49 -35.64
C THR A 35 -3.39 2.83 -35.97
N PRO A 36 -4.18 1.87 -36.50
CA PRO A 36 -5.61 2.05 -36.72
C PRO A 36 -6.37 2.38 -35.44
N ASN A 37 -7.40 3.22 -35.55
CA ASN A 37 -8.19 3.70 -34.40
C ASN A 37 -8.76 2.58 -33.51
N ASP A 38 -9.24 1.49 -34.10
CA ASP A 38 -9.77 0.36 -33.33
C ASP A 38 -8.70 -0.34 -32.49
N MET A 39 -7.46 -0.39 -32.99
CA MET A 39 -6.32 -0.97 -32.29
C MET A 39 -5.81 -0.03 -31.20
N LYS A 40 -5.76 1.28 -31.47
CA LYS A 40 -5.51 2.31 -30.44
C LYS A 40 -6.52 2.19 -29.30
N ALA A 41 -7.82 2.09 -29.61
CA ALA A 41 -8.87 2.00 -28.60
C ALA A 41 -8.69 0.75 -27.71
N LYS A 42 -8.35 -0.40 -28.30
CA LYS A 42 -8.06 -1.64 -27.54
C LYS A 42 -6.86 -1.48 -26.61
N LEU A 43 -5.76 -0.92 -27.12
CA LEU A 43 -4.53 -0.72 -26.34
C LEU A 43 -4.74 0.31 -25.22
N LEU A 44 -5.41 1.43 -25.51
CA LEU A 44 -5.78 2.43 -24.50
C LEU A 44 -6.72 1.85 -23.44
N SER A 45 -7.67 1.00 -23.82
CA SER A 45 -8.56 0.31 -22.86
C SER A 45 -7.78 -0.58 -21.89
N HIS A 46 -6.63 -1.12 -22.29
CA HIS A 46 -5.74 -1.88 -21.42
C HIS A 46 -4.89 -0.97 -20.51
N TRP A 47 -4.41 0.15 -21.03
CA TRP A 47 -3.42 0.99 -20.33
C TRP A 47 -4.05 2.04 -19.40
N ILE A 48 -5.21 2.60 -19.73
CA ILE A 48 -5.88 3.61 -18.91
C ILE A 48 -6.20 3.10 -17.49
N PRO A 49 -6.78 1.89 -17.29
CA PRO A 49 -7.03 1.38 -15.95
C PRO A 49 -5.75 1.07 -15.17
N LYS A 50 -4.66 0.72 -15.86
CA LYS A 50 -3.34 0.55 -15.25
C LYS A 50 -2.82 1.89 -14.74
N TYR A 51 -2.85 2.92 -15.57
CA TYR A 51 -2.45 4.29 -15.19
C TYR A 51 -3.28 4.81 -14.01
N GLN A 52 -4.60 4.65 -14.06
CA GLN A 52 -5.48 5.06 -12.96
C GLN A 52 -5.07 4.40 -11.64
N ARG A 53 -4.86 3.09 -11.61
CA ARG A 53 -4.42 2.39 -10.39
C ARG A 53 -3.09 2.88 -9.84
N LEU A 54 -2.17 3.29 -10.70
CA LEU A 54 -0.88 3.85 -10.28
C LEU A 54 -1.02 5.25 -9.68
N MET A 55 -1.96 6.04 -10.20
CA MET A 55 -2.22 7.41 -9.72
C MET A 55 -3.14 7.45 -8.50
N GLN A 56 -3.94 6.41 -8.27
CA GLN A 56 -4.81 6.37 -7.10
C GLN A 56 -3.96 6.18 -5.84
N PRO A 57 -4.10 7.06 -4.83
CA PRO A 57 -3.47 6.83 -3.54
C PRO A 57 -3.94 5.49 -2.96
N SER A 58 -3.06 4.79 -2.23
CA SER A 58 -3.50 3.56 -1.58
C SER A 58 -4.70 3.90 -0.70
N PRO A 59 -5.73 3.03 -0.66
CA PRO A 59 -6.80 3.22 0.31
C PRO A 59 -6.18 3.34 1.70
N PRO A 60 -6.74 4.19 2.57
CA PRO A 60 -6.23 4.30 3.93
C PRO A 60 -6.24 2.92 4.57
N PRO A 61 -5.19 2.56 5.34
CA PRO A 61 -5.15 1.27 6.01
C PRO A 61 -6.42 1.10 6.83
N LYS A 62 -7.10 -0.05 6.66
CA LYS A 62 -8.29 -0.37 7.45
C LYS A 62 -7.88 -0.30 8.93
N PRO A 63 -8.62 0.41 9.79
CA PRO A 63 -8.38 0.38 11.23
C PRO A 63 -8.34 -1.07 11.70
N PHE A 64 -7.32 -1.42 12.47
CA PHE A 64 -7.29 -2.72 13.13
C PHE A 64 -8.40 -2.73 14.19
N GLU A 65 -9.50 -3.41 13.88
CA GLU A 65 -10.55 -3.69 14.85
C GLU A 65 -10.09 -4.87 15.72
N ILE A 66 -9.77 -4.60 16.99
CA ILE A 66 -9.47 -5.66 17.96
C ILE A 66 -10.78 -6.46 18.15
N PRO A 67 -10.79 -7.79 17.90
CA PRO A 67 -11.93 -8.63 18.21
C PRO A 67 -12.36 -8.45 19.66
N LYS A 68 -13.66 -8.24 19.89
CA LYS A 68 -14.22 -8.04 21.25
C LYS A 68 -13.93 -9.20 22.19
N GLU A 69 -13.67 -10.38 21.64
CA GLU A 69 -13.25 -11.60 22.33
C GLU A 69 -11.90 -11.42 23.06
N LEU A 70 -10.98 -10.62 22.50
CA LEU A 70 -9.67 -10.32 23.10
C LEU A 70 -9.70 -9.16 24.11
N LEU A 71 -10.83 -8.44 24.22
CA LEU A 71 -10.99 -7.33 25.16
C LEU A 71 -11.42 -7.80 26.57
N GLN A 72 -11.73 -9.08 26.77
CA GLN A 72 -12.28 -9.60 28.03
C GLN A 72 -11.23 -10.16 29.00
N GLU A 73 -9.93 -10.17 28.65
CA GLU A 73 -8.87 -10.72 29.53
C GLU A 73 -8.06 -9.65 30.27
N THR A 74 -8.69 -8.55 30.67
CA THR A 74 -8.05 -7.57 31.58
C THR A 74 -9.03 -7.03 32.60
N GLU A 75 -9.79 -7.91 33.25
CA GLU A 75 -10.29 -7.64 34.59
C GLU A 75 -9.18 -8.09 35.56
N VAL A 76 -8.21 -7.20 35.80
CA VAL A 76 -7.29 -7.36 36.94
C VAL A 76 -8.12 -7.12 38.19
N GLU A 77 -8.53 -8.22 38.79
CA GLU A 77 -9.10 -8.38 40.12
C GLU A 77 -8.34 -7.49 41.13
N GLN A 78 -8.92 -6.34 41.48
CA GLN A 78 -8.58 -5.61 42.68
C GLN A 78 -9.64 -5.93 43.74
N GLU A 79 -9.51 -7.08 44.39
CA GLU A 79 -10.17 -7.32 45.67
C GLU A 79 -9.12 -7.73 46.71
N GLU A 80 -8.61 -6.76 47.47
CA GLU A 80 -8.16 -7.02 48.85
C GLU A 80 -8.75 -5.95 49.76
N LYS A 81 -9.90 -6.29 50.36
CA LYS A 81 -10.45 -5.64 51.54
C LYS A 81 -9.51 -5.87 52.72
N THR A 82 -9.08 -4.80 53.39
CA THR A 82 -8.98 -4.83 54.86
C THR A 82 -9.38 -3.47 55.44
N HIS A 83 -10.39 -3.49 56.32
CA HIS A 83 -10.98 -2.33 57.01
C HIS A 83 -9.99 -1.74 58.06
N PRO A 84 -10.22 -0.50 58.56
CA PRO A 84 -9.22 0.38 59.18
C PRO A 84 -9.08 0.19 60.70
N PRO A 85 -8.16 0.94 61.34
CA PRO A 85 -8.50 1.56 62.62
C PRO A 85 -8.27 3.08 62.62
N PHE A 86 -9.23 3.77 63.23
CA PHE A 86 -9.10 5.08 63.82
C PHE A 86 -7.85 5.18 64.71
N ILE A 87 -7.02 6.22 64.53
CA ILE A 87 -6.34 6.91 65.64
C ILE A 87 -6.30 8.42 65.32
N SER A 88 -6.78 9.19 66.29
CA SER A 88 -6.81 10.65 66.42
C SER A 88 -5.40 11.25 66.49
N ASN A 89 -5.24 12.51 66.05
CA ASN A 89 -4.33 13.50 66.64
C ASN A 89 -4.91 14.90 66.44
#